data_AF-A0A9D6GD56-F1
#
_entry.id   AF-A0A9D6GD56-F1
#
_cell.length_a   1.000
_cell.length_b   1.000
_cell.length_c   1.000
_cell.angle_alpha   90.00
_cell.angle_beta   90.00
_cell.angle_gamma   90.00
#
_symmetry.space_group_name_H-M   'P 1'
#
loop_
_entity.id
_entity.type
_entity.pdbx_description
1 polymer ?
#
loop_
_entity_poly.entity_id
_entity_poly.type
_entity_poly.pdbx_seq_one_letter_code
_entity_poly.pdbx_strand_id
1 'polypeptide(L)' 'AEPLGGAHRDKRAAIATVGDAVANALAGLSGLDGDTLKARRREKFLAIGGKGLS' A
#
# COMPACT_ATOMS: atom_id res chain seq x y z
N ALA A 1 -1.01 8.89 -8.37
CA ALA A 1 -0.39 10.21 -8.47
C ALA A 1 -1.44 11.26 -8.14
N GLU A 2 -1.09 12.37 -7.50
CA GLU A 2 -2.07 13.44 -7.25
C GLU A 2 -2.38 14.24 -8.53
N PRO A 3 -3.58 14.84 -8.65
CA PRO A 3 -3.91 15.77 -9.72
C PRO A 3 -2.95 16.97 -9.75
N LEU A 4 -2.74 17.56 -10.94
CA LEU A 4 -1.94 18.78 -11.08
C LEU A 4 -2.54 19.91 -10.21
N GLY A 5 -1.73 20.47 -9.32
CA GLY A 5 -2.17 21.47 -8.32
C GLY A 5 -2.62 20.89 -6.98
N GLY A 6 -2.52 19.58 -6.78
CA GLY A 6 -2.73 18.88 -5.52
C GLY A 6 -4.14 18.32 -5.33
N ALA A 7 -4.29 17.33 -4.44
CA ALA A 7 -5.54 16.63 -4.21
C ALA A 7 -6.74 17.53 -3.84
N HIS A 8 -6.50 18.69 -3.23
CA HIS A 8 -7.54 19.64 -2.85
C HIS A 8 -8.17 20.36 -4.05
N ARG A 9 -7.45 20.47 -5.18
CA ARG A 9 -7.93 21.13 -6.40
C ARG A 9 -8.91 20.27 -7.19
N ASP A 10 -8.65 18.97 -7.26
CA ASP A 10 -9.57 18.01 -7.85
C ASP A 10 -9.78 16.81 -6.92
N LYS A 11 -10.70 17.00 -5.97
CA LYS A 11 -11.02 15.99 -4.96
C LYS A 11 -11.58 14.72 -5.58
N ARG A 12 -12.34 14.82 -6.68
CA ARG A 12 -12.94 13.64 -7.34
C ARG A 12 -11.85 12.78 -7.98
N ALA A 13 -10.93 13.40 -8.72
CA ALA A 13 -9.80 12.68 -9.29
C ALA A 13 -8.88 12.08 -8.22
N ALA A 14 -8.64 12.79 -7.11
CA ALA A 14 -7.87 12.27 -5.99
C ALA A 14 -8.53 11.05 -5.34
N ILE A 15 -9.84 11.10 -5.08
CA ILE A 15 -10.61 9.97 -4.51
C ILE A 15 -10.56 8.77 -5.44
N ALA A 16 -10.80 8.96 -6.74
CA ALA A 16 -10.74 7.88 -7.72
C ALA A 16 -9.35 7.22 -7.73
N THR A 17 -8.29 8.04 -7.79
CA THR A 17 -6.91 7.53 -7.83
C THR A 17 -6.52 6.76 -6.57
N VAL A 18 -6.95 7.23 -5.39
CA VAL A 18 -6.73 6.50 -4.13
C VAL A 18 -7.54 5.20 -4.10
N GLY A 19 -8.79 5.23 -4.57
CA GLY A 19 -9.63 4.06 -4.71
C GLY A 19 -8.98 2.96 -5.54
N ASP A 20 -8.49 3.32 -6.72
CA ASP A 20 -7.78 2.38 -7.62
C ASP A 20 -6.51 1.83 -6.97
N ALA A 21 -5.73 2.68 -6.30
CA ALA A 21 -4.52 2.25 -5.60
C ALA A 21 -4.81 1.25 -4.47
N VAL A 22 -5.84 1.50 -3.67
CA VAL A 22 -6.27 0.59 -2.59
C VAL A 22 -6.79 -0.72 -3.18
N ALA A 23 -7.64 -0.67 -4.21
CA ALA A 23 -8.18 -1.86 -4.86
C ALA A 23 -7.06 -2.75 -5.43
N ASN A 24 -6.10 -2.16 -6.14
CA ASN A 24 -4.94 -2.88 -6.68
C ASN A 24 -4.06 -3.49 -5.59
N ALA A 25 -3.82 -2.76 -4.49
CA ALA A 25 -3.05 -3.27 -3.36
C ALA A 25 -3.74 -4.47 -2.70
N LEU A 26 -5.06 -4.42 -2.55
CA LEU A 26 -5.85 -5.52 -1.99
C LEU A 26 -5.93 -6.71 -2.94
N ALA A 27 -6.06 -6.48 -4.25
CA ALA A 27 -6.09 -7.54 -5.25
C ALA A 27 -4.84 -8.44 -5.15
N GLY A 28 -3.66 -7.83 -5.00
CA GLY A 28 -2.39 -8.57 -4.82
C GLY A 28 -2.28 -9.37 -3.51
N LEU A 29 -3.18 -9.15 -2.55
CA LEU A 29 -3.24 -9.87 -1.27
C LEU A 29 -4.38 -10.88 -1.19
N SER A 30 -5.42 -10.70 -2.01
CA SER A 30 -6.71 -11.43 -1.91
C SER A 30 -6.60 -12.95 -2.12
N GLY A 31 -5.57 -13.44 -2.81
CA GLY A 31 -5.33 -14.86 -3.04
C GLY A 31 -4.41 -15.54 -2.03
N LEU A 32 -3.93 -14.83 -1.01
CA LEU A 32 -3.01 -15.36 -0.01
C LEU A 32 -3.79 -15.83 1.22
N ASP A 33 -3.39 -16.97 1.77
CA ASP A 33 -3.91 -17.43 3.05
C ASP A 33 -3.43 -16.55 4.22
N GLY A 34 -4.13 -16.65 5.35
CA GLY A 34 -3.86 -15.84 6.53
C GLY A 34 -2.47 -16.02 7.13
N ASP A 35 -1.90 -17.23 7.07
CA ASP A 35 -0.56 -17.50 7.61
C ASP A 35 0.52 -16.88 6.73
N THR A 36 0.38 -17.01 5.41
CA THR A 36 1.24 -16.33 4.43
C THR A 36 1.20 -14.81 4.60
N LEU A 37 0.02 -14.21 4.80
CA LEU A 37 -0.11 -12.77 5.04
C LEU A 37 0.66 -12.31 6.30
N LYS A 38 0.53 -13.06 7.40
CA LYS A 38 1.23 -12.76 8.66
C LYS A 38 2.75 -12.87 8.50
N ALA A 39 3.24 -13.92 7.84
CA ALA A 39 4.67 -14.15 7.60
C ALA A 39 5.28 -13.01 6.77
N ARG A 40 4.68 -12.69 5.62
CA ARG A 40 5.14 -11.59 4.75
C ARG A 40 5.11 -10.23 5.45
N ARG A 41 4.10 -9.97 6.27
CA ARG A 41 4.03 -8.75 7.08
C ARG A 41 5.23 -8.66 8.04
N ARG A 42 5.55 -9.75 8.74
CA ARG A 42 6.70 -9.81 9.65
C ARG A 42 8.02 -9.53 8.91
N GLU A 43 8.24 -10.21 7.79
CA GLU A 43 9.45 -10.03 6.96
C GLU A 43 9.61 -8.58 6.50
N LYS A 44 8.53 -7.95 5.99
CA LYS A 44 8.52 -6.55 5.56
C LYS A 44 9.02 -5.62 6.67
N PHE A 45 8.50 -5.75 7.89
CA PHE A 45 8.87 -4.85 8.99
C PHE A 45 10.26 -5.12 9.55
N LEU A 46 10.70 -6.38 9.59
CA LEU A 46 12.09 -6.72 9.92
C LEU A 46 13.06 -6.11 8.90
N ALA A 47 12.72 -6.12 7.60
CA ALA A 47 13.56 -5.52 6.57
C ALA A 47 13.67 -3.99 6.69
N ILE A 48 12.65 -3.31 7.22
CA ILE A 48 12.65 -1.84 7.42
C ILE A 48 13.60 -1.43 8.56
N GLY A 49 13.69 -2.24 9.64
CA GLY A 49 14.53 -1.93 10.81
C GLY A 49 15.88 -2.67 10.89
N GLY A 50 16.03 -3.78 10.17
CA GLY A 50 17.18 -4.68 10.30
C GLY A 50 18.50 -4.13 9.73
N LYS A 51 18.45 -3.11 8.87
CA LYS A 51 19.65 -2.50 8.28
C LYS A 51 20.35 -1.47 9.18
N GLY A 52 19.83 -1.20 10.38
CA GLY A 52 20.39 -0.21 11.32
C GLY A 52 20.92 -0.76 12.65
N LEU A 53 20.84 -2.09 12.87
CA LEU A 53 21.31 -2.79 14.08
C LEU A 53 22.48 -3.76 13.76
N SER A 54 23.34 -3.36 12.83
CA SER A 54 24.62 -4.02 12.53
C SER A 54 25.78 -3.14 12.94
#